data_AF-A0A7J9XWG2-F1
#
_entry.id   AF-A0A7J9XWG2-F1
#
_cell.length_a   1.000
_cell.length_b   1.000
_cell.length_c   1.000
_cell.angle_alpha   90.00
_cell.angle_beta   90.00
_cell.angle_gamma   90.00
#
_symmetry.space_group_name_H-M   'P 1'
#
loop_
_entity.id
_entity.type
_entity.pdbx_description
1 polymer ?
#
loop_
_entity_poly.entity_id
_entity_poly.type
_entity_poly.pdbx_seq_one_letter_code
_entity_poly.pdbx_strand_id
1 'polypeptide(L)'
;MTKSKAAPGFRPAARVLALIMGVSLLVLGAAGLAWHLTGREHWLLGENIGLDVFHLVMGLLALGARPVGLSGVDGGLLCTRQLDERLGFVGEVMQVDRGPIDALLAAGYMPVISSLGYWGDQPGQLM
;
A
#
# COMPACT_ATOMS: atom_id res chain seq x y z
N MET A 1 -1.76 -30.22 -26.34
CA MET A 1 -1.11 -30.07 -25.01
C MET A 1 -0.12 -28.91 -25.08
N THR A 2 -0.57 -27.69 -24.80
CA THR A 2 0.27 -26.48 -24.81
C THR A 2 0.96 -26.35 -23.45
N LYS A 3 2.29 -26.49 -23.43
CA LYS A 3 3.09 -26.28 -22.23
C LYS A 3 3.00 -24.81 -21.80
N SER A 4 2.33 -24.55 -20.68
CA SER A 4 2.32 -23.24 -20.02
C SER A 4 3.74 -22.90 -19.58
N LYS A 5 4.32 -21.84 -20.14
CA LYS A 5 5.65 -21.33 -19.80
C LYS A 5 5.50 -20.60 -18.46
N ALA A 6 6.02 -21.17 -17.38
CA ALA A 6 6.03 -20.53 -16.07
C ALA A 6 6.68 -19.13 -16.17
N ALA A 7 6.01 -18.11 -15.61
CA ALA A 7 6.56 -16.77 -15.53
C ALA A 7 7.91 -16.80 -14.79
N PRO A 8 8.90 -15.98 -15.19
CA PRO A 8 10.22 -15.96 -14.55
C PRO A 8 10.08 -15.66 -13.05
N GLY A 9 10.58 -16.57 -12.21
CA GLY A 9 10.51 -16.44 -10.76
C GLY A 9 11.29 -15.22 -10.28
N PHE A 10 10.63 -14.32 -9.56
CA PHE A 10 11.25 -13.17 -8.91
C PHE A 10 12.24 -13.65 -7.85
N ARG A 11 13.53 -13.39 -8.05
CA ARG A 11 14.61 -13.67 -7.08
C ARG A 11 15.24 -12.34 -6.66
N PRO A 12 14.78 -11.70 -5.56
CA PRO A 12 15.38 -10.47 -5.10
C PRO A 12 16.84 -10.71 -4.69
N ALA A 13 17.74 -9.77 -5.00
CA ALA A 13 19.12 -9.85 -4.53
C ALA A 13 19.14 -9.84 -2.99
N ALA A 14 20.03 -10.62 -2.38
CA ALA A 14 20.11 -10.78 -0.92
C ALA A 14 20.18 -9.44 -0.15
N ARG A 15 20.80 -8.41 -0.77
CA ARG A 15 20.87 -7.05 -0.22
C ARG A 15 19.51 -6.34 -0.15
N VAL A 16 18.65 -6.55 -1.15
CA VAL A 16 17.30 -5.98 -1.19
C VAL A 16 16.42 -6.66 -0.14
N LEU A 17 16.54 -7.98 0.01
CA LEU A 17 15.79 -8.72 1.02
C LEU A 17 16.19 -8.29 2.44
N ALA A 18 17.49 -8.15 2.72
CA ALA A 18 17.98 -7.69 4.01
C ALA A 18 17.50 -6.26 4.35
N LEU A 19 17.44 -5.38 3.35
CA LEU A 19 16.90 -4.03 3.52
C LEU A 19 15.41 -4.05 3.86
N ILE A 20 14.60 -4.80 3.10
CA ILE A 20 13.16 -4.93 3.36
C ILE A 20 12.93 -5.47 4.77
N MET A 21 13.61 -6.55 5.15
CA MET A 21 13.48 -7.15 6.47
C MET A 21 13.91 -6.20 7.59
N GLY A 22 15.00 -5.45 7.40
CA GLY A 22 15.46 -4.45 8.36
C GLY A 22 14.45 -3.31 8.57
N VAL A 23 13.85 -2.82 7.49
CA VAL A 23 12.80 -1.78 7.55
C VAL A 23 11.55 -2.32 8.24
N SER A 24 11.10 -3.54 7.92
CA SER A 24 9.93 -4.15 8.58
C SER A 24 10.15 -4.35 10.08
N LEU A 25 11.33 -4.82 10.50
CA LEU A 25 11.67 -4.98 11.92
C LEU A 25 11.71 -3.63 12.65
N LEU A 26 12.20 -2.58 12.00
CA LEU A 26 12.20 -1.24 12.56
C LEU A 26 10.77 -0.71 12.76
N VAL A 27 9.89 -0.87 11.77
CA VAL A 27 8.48 -0.46 11.86
C VAL A 27 7.76 -1.21 12.97
N LEU A 28 7.93 -2.54 13.04
CA LEU A 28 7.35 -3.36 14.12
C LEU A 28 7.92 -3.00 15.49
N GLY A 29 9.22 -2.72 15.58
CA GLY A 29 9.86 -2.30 16.82
C GLY A 29 9.39 -0.92 17.29
N ALA A 30 9.25 0.04 16.37
CA ALA A 30 8.71 1.37 16.65
C ALA A 30 7.24 1.31 17.07
N ALA A 31 6.44 0.48 16.40
CA ALA A 31 5.04 0.25 16.76
C ALA A 31 4.91 -0.43 18.14
N GLY A 32 5.75 -1.44 18.43
CA GLY A 32 5.79 -2.11 19.73
C GLY A 32 6.27 -1.19 20.87
N LEU A 33 7.23 -0.30 20.59
CA LEU A 33 7.70 0.70 21.55
C LEU A 33 6.63 1.76 21.79
N ALA A 34 5.99 2.28 20.74
CA ALA A 34 4.89 3.22 20.86
C ALA A 34 3.70 2.62 21.62
N TRP A 35 3.39 1.34 21.42
CA TRP A 35 2.42 0.59 22.22
C TRP A 35 2.80 0.58 23.70
N HIS A 36 4.04 0.18 24.01
CA HIS A 36 4.52 0.11 25.39
C HIS A 36 4.49 1.47 26.11
N LEU A 37 4.83 2.54 25.40
CA LEU A 37 4.88 3.90 25.94
C LEU A 37 3.50 4.56 26.07
N THR A 38 2.54 4.21 25.22
CA THR A 38 1.23 4.90 25.18
C THR A 38 0.07 4.09 25.75
N GLY A 39 0.18 2.76 25.88
CA GLY A 39 -0.87 1.90 26.44
C GLY A 39 -2.19 1.94 25.66
N ARG A 40 -2.16 2.33 24.38
CA ARG A 40 -3.35 2.59 23.57
C ARG A 40 -3.69 1.37 22.69
N GLU A 41 -4.66 0.58 23.16
CA GLU A 41 -5.20 -0.64 22.53
C GLU A 41 -5.81 -0.45 21.12
N HIS A 42 -6.09 0.80 20.71
CA HIS A 42 -6.90 1.10 19.54
C HIS A 42 -6.15 1.08 18.19
N TRP A 43 -4.81 1.06 18.17
CA TRP A 43 -4.03 1.15 16.93
C TRP A 43 -4.11 -0.09 16.02
N LEU A 44 -4.47 -1.25 16.57
CA LEU A 44 -4.52 -2.49 15.78
C LEU A 44 -5.90 -2.74 15.11
N LEU A 45 -6.93 -1.95 15.44
CA LEU A 45 -8.30 -2.16 14.95
C LEU A 45 -8.99 -0.89 14.39
N GLY A 46 -8.34 0.28 14.48
CA GLY A 46 -8.93 1.57 14.13
C GLY A 46 -8.62 2.12 12.73
N GLU A 47 -7.61 1.61 12.03
CA GLU A 47 -7.22 2.06 10.68
C GLU A 47 -7.28 0.90 9.68
N ASN A 48 -8.49 0.46 9.35
CA ASN A 48 -8.72 -0.68 8.42
C ASN A 48 -8.38 -0.35 6.94
N ILE A 49 -8.02 0.89 6.61
CA ILE A 49 -7.91 1.35 5.21
C ILE A 49 -6.71 0.71 4.47
N GLY A 50 -5.75 0.13 5.20
CA GLY A 50 -4.63 -0.65 4.63
C GLY A 50 -4.80 -2.17 4.66
N LEU A 51 -5.59 -2.72 5.59
CA LEU A 51 -5.71 -4.17 5.78
C LEU A 51 -6.59 -4.83 4.71
N ASP A 52 -7.60 -4.13 4.21
CA ASP A 52 -8.53 -4.68 3.22
C ASP A 52 -7.85 -5.02 1.90
N VAL A 53 -6.90 -4.17 1.45
CA VAL A 53 -6.11 -4.44 0.25
C VAL A 53 -5.25 -5.68 0.45
N PHE A 54 -4.59 -5.83 1.61
CA PHE A 54 -3.78 -7.01 1.88
C PHE A 54 -4.63 -8.28 1.94
N HIS A 55 -5.80 -8.27 2.58
CA HIS A 55 -6.71 -9.41 2.60
C HIS A 55 -7.19 -9.80 1.20
N LEU A 56 -7.55 -8.83 0.37
CA LEU A 56 -7.96 -9.08 -1.02
C LEU A 56 -6.79 -9.62 -1.86
N VAL A 57 -5.60 -9.05 -1.71
CA VAL A 57 -4.37 -9.53 -2.37
C VAL A 57 -4.09 -10.98 -1.97
N MET A 58 -4.17 -11.34 -0.70
CA MET A 58 -3.95 -12.71 -0.23
C MET A 58 -4.98 -13.68 -0.79
N GLY A 59 -6.26 -13.29 -0.81
CA GLY A 59 -7.32 -14.09 -1.42
C GLY A 59 -7.09 -14.32 -2.92
N LEU A 60 -6.73 -13.28 -3.66
CA LEU A 60 -6.43 -13.35 -5.09
C LEU A 60 -5.17 -14.19 -5.37
N LEU A 61 -4.13 -14.08 -4.54
CA LEU A 61 -2.95 -14.94 -4.62
C LEU A 61 -3.31 -16.41 -4.46
N ALA A 62 -4.18 -16.74 -3.49
CA ALA A 62 -4.63 -18.12 -3.25
C ALA A 62 -5.43 -18.69 -4.45
N LEU A 63 -6.05 -17.83 -5.25
CA LEU A 63 -6.75 -18.19 -6.50
C LEU A 63 -5.83 -18.28 -7.72
N GLY A 64 -4.52 -18.07 -7.56
CA GLY A 64 -3.54 -18.13 -8.65
C GLY A 64 -3.47 -16.86 -9.51
N ALA A 65 -4.10 -15.77 -9.08
CA ALA A 65 -3.92 -14.47 -9.72
C ALA A 65 -2.52 -13.89 -9.40
N ARG A 66 -2.17 -12.78 -10.05
CA ARG A 66 -0.92 -12.02 -9.81
C ARG A 66 -1.25 -10.63 -9.25
N PRO A 67 -1.88 -10.51 -8.07
CA PRO A 67 -2.27 -9.22 -7.52
C PRO A 67 -1.05 -8.44 -7.00
N VAL A 68 -1.13 -7.11 -7.07
CA VAL A 68 -0.21 -6.18 -6.41
C VAL A 68 -1.03 -5.14 -5.68
N GLY A 69 -0.89 -5.09 -4.36
CA GLY A 69 -1.54 -4.10 -3.51
C GLY A 69 -0.85 -2.75 -3.62
N LEU A 70 -1.63 -1.69 -3.82
CA LEU A 70 -1.21 -0.30 -3.81
C LEU A 70 -2.17 0.50 -2.92
N SER A 71 -1.64 1.51 -2.26
CA SER A 71 -2.41 2.67 -1.86
C SER A 71 -2.45 3.68 -3.00
N GLY A 72 -3.40 4.60 -3.00
CA GLY A 72 -3.33 5.74 -3.92
C GLY A 72 -2.21 6.74 -3.59
N VAL A 73 -1.46 6.57 -2.50
CA VAL A 73 -0.24 7.35 -2.25
C VAL A 73 0.94 6.81 -3.06
N ASP A 74 0.95 5.51 -3.36
CA ASP A 74 2.06 4.84 -4.03
C ASP A 74 2.29 5.39 -5.44
N GLY A 75 3.49 5.90 -5.69
CA GLY A 75 3.86 6.52 -6.96
C GLY A 75 3.08 7.80 -7.29
N GLY A 76 2.41 8.43 -6.31
CA GLY A 76 1.62 9.64 -6.54
C GLY A 76 0.28 9.39 -7.24
N LEU A 77 -0.29 8.18 -7.12
CA LEU A 77 -1.46 7.73 -7.88
C LEU A 77 -2.72 8.60 -7.66
N LEU A 78 -3.02 9.01 -6.43
CA LEU A 78 -4.17 9.84 -6.04
C LEU A 78 -3.70 11.08 -5.29
N CYS A 79 -3.74 12.22 -5.98
CA CYS A 79 -3.60 13.53 -5.38
C CYS A 79 -4.99 14.02 -4.95
N THR A 80 -5.12 14.44 -3.69
CA THR A 80 -6.38 14.92 -3.11
C THR A 80 -6.22 16.33 -2.54
N ARG A 81 -7.35 16.94 -2.19
CA ARG A 81 -7.43 18.14 -1.33
C ARG A 81 -8.39 17.87 -0.17
N GLN A 82 -8.28 18.58 0.95
CA GLN A 82 -9.24 18.40 2.05
C GLN A 82 -10.65 18.79 1.60
N LEU A 83 -11.62 17.89 1.80
CA LEU A 83 -13.00 18.11 1.37
C LEU A 83 -13.70 19.10 2.30
N ASP A 84 -13.61 18.86 3.61
CA ASP A 84 -14.20 19.69 4.66
C ASP A 84 -13.40 19.47 5.96
N GLU A 85 -12.96 20.56 6.60
CA GLU A 85 -12.21 20.53 7.86
C GLU A 85 -12.96 19.75 8.97
N ARG A 86 -14.30 19.81 8.96
CA ARG A 86 -15.16 19.14 9.96
C ARG A 86 -15.13 17.62 9.84
N LEU A 87 -14.78 17.10 8.66
CA LEU A 87 -14.68 15.66 8.39
C LEU A 87 -13.28 15.12 8.73
N GLY A 88 -12.34 15.98 9.15
CA GLY A 88 -10.96 15.60 9.42
C GLY A 88 -10.24 15.23 8.12
N PHE A 89 -9.73 14.00 8.03
CA PHE A 89 -8.84 13.53 6.97
C PHE A 89 -9.57 13.02 5.71
N VAL A 90 -10.77 13.52 5.44
CA VAL A 90 -11.53 13.19 4.23
C VAL A 90 -11.10 14.10 3.08
N GLY A 91 -10.63 13.49 1.98
CA GLY A 91 -10.17 14.21 0.81
C GLY A 91 -11.05 14.01 -0.42
N GLU A 92 -11.06 15.00 -1.31
CA GLU A 92 -11.59 14.91 -2.68
C GLU A 92 -10.44 14.68 -3.66
N VAL A 93 -10.62 13.75 -4.61
CA VAL A 93 -9.61 13.45 -5.65
C VAL A 93 -9.52 14.61 -6.64
N MET A 94 -8.32 15.16 -6.77
CA MET A 94 -8.00 16.27 -7.68
C MET A 94 -7.32 15.79 -8.95
N GLN A 95 -6.45 14.79 -8.83
CA GLN A 95 -5.71 14.24 -9.95
C GLN A 95 -5.42 12.75 -9.71
N VAL A 96 -5.41 11.99 -10.81
CA VAL A 96 -5.01 10.59 -10.83
C VAL A 96 -3.81 10.42 -11.76
N ASP A 97 -2.67 9.94 -11.24
CA ASP A 97 -1.57 9.45 -12.07
C ASP A 97 -1.72 7.94 -12.32
N ARG A 98 -1.90 7.58 -13.59
CA ARG A 98 -2.10 6.19 -14.02
C ARG A 98 -0.81 5.44 -14.29
N GLY A 99 0.34 6.12 -14.33
CA GLY A 99 1.63 5.52 -14.65
C GLY A 99 1.93 4.23 -13.88
N PRO A 100 1.77 4.19 -12.53
CA PRO A 100 1.96 2.98 -11.74
C PRO A 100 1.01 1.84 -12.12
N ILE A 101 -0.26 2.15 -12.39
CA ILE A 101 -1.29 1.17 -12.79
C ILE A 101 -0.93 0.56 -14.15
N ASP A 102 -0.65 1.41 -15.14
CA ASP A 102 -0.38 0.99 -16.50
C ASP A 102 0.90 0.14 -16.58
N ALA A 103 1.93 0.49 -15.79
CA ALA A 103 3.15 -0.30 -15.69
C ALA A 103 2.91 -1.72 -15.14
N LEU A 104 2.10 -1.85 -14.09
CA LEU A 104 1.76 -3.15 -13.51
C LEU A 104 0.93 -4.02 -14.47
N LEU A 105 -0.05 -3.39 -15.13
CA LEU A 105 -0.87 -4.07 -16.14
C LEU A 105 0.00 -4.56 -17.31
N ALA A 106 0.92 -3.73 -17.81
CA ALA A 106 1.86 -4.11 -18.87
C ALA A 106 2.77 -5.28 -18.47
N ALA A 107 3.12 -5.39 -17.18
CA ALA A 107 3.87 -6.51 -16.62
C ALA A 107 3.01 -7.77 -16.30
N GLY A 108 1.71 -7.71 -16.57
CA GLY A 108 0.76 -8.81 -16.37
C GLY A 108 0.38 -9.05 -14.90
N TYR A 109 0.45 -8.02 -14.07
CA TYR A 109 -0.08 -8.02 -12.71
C TYR A 109 -1.51 -7.45 -12.68
N MET A 110 -2.22 -7.73 -11.59
CA MET A 110 -3.55 -7.19 -11.28
C MET A 110 -3.41 -6.15 -10.15
N PRO A 111 -3.45 -4.84 -10.45
CA PRO A 111 -3.41 -3.80 -9.41
C PRO A 111 -4.65 -3.89 -8.51
N VAL A 112 -4.45 -3.82 -7.20
CA VAL A 112 -5.50 -3.75 -6.18
C VAL A 112 -5.24 -2.48 -5.37
N ILE A 113 -6.14 -1.50 -5.43
CA ILE A 113 -5.85 -0.13 -4.96
C ILE A 113 -6.79 0.23 -3.79
N SER A 114 -6.26 0.71 -2.66
CA SER A 114 -7.07 1.33 -1.60
C SER A 114 -7.39 2.79 -1.91
N SER A 115 -8.49 3.28 -1.35
CA SER A 115 -8.96 4.66 -1.51
C SER A 115 -8.19 5.70 -0.65
N LEU A 116 -6.89 5.48 -0.43
CA LEU A 116 -6.01 6.43 0.27
C LEU A 116 -5.32 7.33 -0.77
N GLY A 117 -5.29 8.64 -0.52
CA GLY A 117 -4.53 9.59 -1.34
C GLY A 117 -3.75 10.56 -0.46
N TYR A 118 -2.92 11.40 -1.07
CA TYR A 118 -2.14 12.41 -0.36
C TYR A 118 -2.65 13.81 -0.70
N TRP A 119 -2.60 14.73 0.27
CA TRP A 119 -2.94 16.14 0.02
C TRP A 119 -1.87 16.83 -0.83
N GLY A 120 -2.26 17.26 -2.03
CA GLY A 120 -1.39 18.00 -2.93
C GLY A 120 -1.33 19.51 -2.62
N ASP A 121 -2.29 20.03 -1.88
CA ASP A 121 -2.42 21.43 -1.47
C ASP A 121 -1.71 21.75 -0.15
N GLN A 122 -1.33 20.72 0.62
CA GLN A 122 -0.53 20.86 1.84
C GLN A 122 0.71 19.95 1.81
N PRO A 123 1.78 20.36 1.10
CA PRO A 123 3.05 19.64 1.14
C PRO A 123 3.68 19.82 2.54
N GLY A 124 3.38 18.90 3.46
CA GLY A 124 3.95 18.93 4.82
C GLY A 124 3.15 18.19 5.90
N GLN A 125 1.88 17.85 5.67
CA GLN A 125 1.09 17.13 6.68
C GLN A 125 1.29 15.61 6.58
N LEU A 126 2.55 15.19 6.74
CA LEU A 126 2.95 13.83 7.10
C LEU A 126 3.53 13.89 8.52
N MET A 127 2.71 14.28 9.50
CA MET A 127 2.92 14.08 10.96
C MET A 127 1.71 14.60 11.74
#